data_AF-A0A7Y9DRE7-F1
#
_entry.id   AF-A0A7Y9DRE7-F1
#
_cell.length_a   1.000
_cell.length_b   1.000
_cell.length_c   1.000
_cell.angle_alpha   90.00
_cell.angle_beta   90.00
_cell.angle_gamma   90.00
#
_symmetry.space_group_name_H-M   'P 1'
#
loop_
_entity.id
_entity.type
_entity.pdbx_description
1 polymer ?
#
loop_
_entity_poly.entity_id
_entity_poly.type
_entity_poly.pdbx_seq_one_letter_code
_entity_poly.pdbx_strand_id
1 'polypeptide(L)' 'MPFTPRGAAVATFLTHLDAVVQREVSAVDAGAGRWEIEAERIAAEVAGSLALLRTELQRHRTAFAE' A
#
# COMPACT_ATOMS: atom_id res chain seq x y z
N MET A 1 -18.71 4.18 12.10
CA MET A 1 -19.37 3.12 11.30
C MET A 1 -18.29 2.16 10.81
N PRO A 2 -18.51 0.83 10.85
CA PRO A 2 -17.56 -0.11 10.26
C PRO A 2 -17.46 0.12 8.74
N PHE A 3 -16.26 -0.02 8.18
CA PHE A 3 -16.06 0.09 6.74
C PHE A 3 -16.78 -1.05 6.00
N THR A 4 -17.29 -0.77 4.80
CA THR A 4 -17.67 -1.83 3.86
C THR A 4 -16.43 -2.66 3.50
N PRO A 5 -16.55 -3.90 3.00
CA PRO A 5 -15.39 -4.68 2.57
C PRO A 5 -14.46 -3.94 1.60
N ARG A 6 -15.02 -3.16 0.66
CA ARG A 6 -14.25 -2.28 -0.23
C ARG A 6 -13.54 -1.16 0.55
N GLY A 7 -14.24 -0.52 1.49
CA GLY A 7 -13.66 0.51 2.34
C GLY A 7 -12.52 -0.03 3.22
N ALA A 8 -12.64 -1.25 3.72
CA ALA A 8 -11.62 -1.90 4.52
C ALA A 8 -10.36 -2.25 3.70
N ALA A 9 -10.54 -2.69 2.45
CA ALA A 9 -9.42 -2.93 1.52
C ALA A 9 -8.66 -1.64 1.20
N VAL A 10 -9.38 -0.55 0.94
CA VAL A 10 -8.77 0.79 0.71
C VAL A 10 -8.06 1.29 1.98
N ALA A 11 -8.69 1.17 3.15
CA ALA A 11 -8.08 1.58 4.41
C ALA A 11 -6.79 0.80 4.69
N THR A 12 -6.78 -0.51 4.45
CA THR A 12 -5.58 -1.36 4.57
C THR A 12 -4.45 -0.88 3.66
N PHE A 13 -4.77 -0.55 2.40
CA PHE A 13 -3.77 -0.01 1.47
C PHE A 13 -3.19 1.33 1.96
N LEU A 14 -4.04 2.24 2.45
CA LEU A 14 -3.59 3.54 2.94
C LEU A 14 -2.71 3.41 4.18
N THR A 15 -3.05 2.52 5.12
CA THR A 15 -2.20 2.22 6.29
C THR A 15 -0.84 1.67 5.88
N HIS A 16 -0.80 0.78 4.89
CA HIS A 16 0.46 0.26 4.37
C HIS A 16 1.30 1.36 3.71
N LEU A 17 0.68 2.20 2.88
CA LEU A 17 1.36 3.33 2.23
C LEU A 17 1.94 4.31 3.27
N ASP A 18 1.19 4.62 4.33
CA ASP A 18 1.66 5.45 5.42
C ASP A 18 2.89 4.83 6.11
N ALA A 19 2.85 3.52 6.41
CA ALA A 19 3.99 2.83 7.00
C ALA A 19 5.25 2.87 6.12
N VAL A 20 5.09 2.74 4.79
CA VAL A 20 6.19 2.91 3.83
C VAL A 20 6.75 4.32 3.92
N VAL A 21 5.91 5.36 3.86
CA VAL A 21 6.35 6.75 3.93
C VAL A 21 7.06 7.05 5.26
N GLN A 22 6.51 6.63 6.39
CA GLN A 22 7.09 6.84 7.71
C GLN A 22 8.49 6.22 7.85
N ARG A 23 8.66 5.02 7.30
CA ARG A 23 9.96 4.33 7.29
C ARG A 23 10.99 5.11 6.49
N GLU A 24 10.62 5.66 5.34
CA GLU A 24 11.53 6.46 4.51
C GLU A 24 11.87 7.79 5.16
N VAL A 25 10.90 8.50 5.74
CA VAL A 25 11.15 9.72 6.54
C VAL A 25 12.15 9.42 7.65
N SER A 26 11.95 8.32 8.39
CA SER A 26 12.84 7.91 9.48
C SER A 26 14.25 7.54 8.98
N ALA A 27 14.37 6.92 7.81
CA ALA A 27 15.65 6.55 7.21
C ALA A 27 16.45 7.78 6.75
N VAL A 28 15.76 8.79 6.21
CA VAL A 28 16.34 10.10 5.87
C VAL A 28 16.87 10.79 7.11
N ASP A 29 16.07 10.83 8.18
CA ASP A 29 16.47 11.44 9.45
C ASP A 29 17.68 10.72 10.09
N ALA A 30 17.83 9.41 9.84
CA ALA A 30 18.96 8.62 10.29
C ALA A 30 20.22 8.74 9.40
N GLY A 31 20.17 9.49 8.30
CA GLY A 31 21.30 9.65 7.38
C GLY A 31 21.70 8.37 6.63
N ALA A 32 20.79 7.41 6.49
CA ALA A 32 21.03 6.14 5.82
C ALA A 32 21.03 6.32 4.28
N GLY A 33 22.16 6.74 3.72
CA GLY A 33 22.28 7.07 2.30
C GLY A 33 22.39 5.86 1.38
N ARG A 34 21.29 5.45 0.75
CA ARG A 34 21.23 4.68 -0.52
C ARG A 34 19.96 4.99 -1.33
N TRP A 35 19.71 6.28 -1.57
CA TRP A 35 18.49 6.81 -2.20
C TRP A 35 17.99 6.06 -3.45
N GLU A 36 18.88 5.65 -4.35
CA GLU A 36 18.49 5.00 -5.62
C GLU A 36 17.98 3.56 -5.40
N ILE A 37 18.65 2.78 -4.54
CA ILE A 37 18.24 1.42 -4.18
C ILE A 37 16.96 1.45 -3.33
N GLU A 38 16.84 2.44 -2.44
CA GLU A 38 15.64 2.68 -1.64
C GLU A 38 14.44 3.03 -2.54
N ALA A 39 14.63 3.92 -3.52
CA ALA A 39 13.56 4.34 -4.44
C ALA A 39 12.97 3.16 -5.24
N GLU A 40 13.82 2.28 -5.80
CA GLU A 40 13.37 1.09 -6.51
C GLU A 40 12.63 0.11 -5.59
N ARG A 41 13.13 -0.09 -4.36
CA ARG A 41 12.49 -0.93 -3.34
C ARG A 41 11.10 -0.41 -2.96
N ILE A 42 10.99 0.89 -2.70
CA ILE A 42 9.71 1.55 -2.38
C ILE A 42 8.73 1.41 -3.54
N ALA A 43 9.19 1.67 -4.78
CA ALA A 43 8.35 1.57 -5.96
C ALA A 43 7.79 0.15 -6.13
N ALA A 44 8.60 -0.88 -5.92
CA ALA A 44 8.17 -2.28 -5.96
C ALA A 44 7.15 -2.62 -4.86
N GLU A 45 7.37 -2.13 -3.63
CA GLU A 45 6.47 -2.34 -2.48
C GLU A 45 5.09 -1.68 -2.72
N VAL A 46 5.08 -0.43 -3.18
CA VAL A 46 3.84 0.29 -3.53
C VAL A 46 3.12 -0.38 -4.69
N ALA A 47 3.85 -0.81 -5.73
CA ALA A 47 3.27 -1.52 -6.87
C ALA A 47 2.62 -2.85 -6.44
N GLY A 48 3.25 -3.60 -5.54
CA GLY A 48 2.69 -4.82 -4.96
C GLY A 48 1.41 -4.56 -4.18
N SER A 49 1.41 -3.57 -3.30
CA SER A 49 0.23 -3.17 -2.52
C SER A 49 -0.93 -2.67 -3.40
N LEU A 50 -0.64 -1.95 -4.49
CA LEU A 50 -1.63 -1.56 -5.49
C LEU A 50 -2.22 -2.77 -6.24
N ALA A 51 -1.40 -3.76 -6.59
CA ALA A 51 -1.85 -4.98 -7.25
C ALA A 51 -2.77 -5.81 -6.35
N LEU A 52 -2.46 -5.88 -5.05
CA LEU A 52 -3.32 -6.52 -4.04
C LEU A 52 -4.66 -5.79 -3.90
N LEU A 53 -4.65 -4.45 -3.78
CA LEU A 53 -5.88 -3.65 -3.73
C LEU A 53 -6.74 -3.88 -4.97
N ARG A 54 -6.14 -3.88 -6.16
CA ARG A 54 -6.85 -4.15 -7.42
C ARG A 54 -7.51 -5.52 -7.41
N THR A 55 -6.78 -6.54 -6.98
CA THR A 55 -7.28 -7.92 -6.87
C THR A 55 -8.46 -7.99 -5.90
N GLU A 56 -8.35 -7.35 -4.74
CA GLU A 56 -9.39 -7.36 -3.73
C GLU A 56 -10.65 -6.63 -4.21
N LEU A 57 -10.50 -5.45 -4.81
CA LEU A 57 -11.62 -4.73 -5.42
C LEU A 57 -12.30 -5.51 -6.55
N GLN A 58 -11.52 -6.28 -7.33
CA GLN A 58 -12.06 -7.17 -8.35
C GLN A 58 -12.88 -8.30 -7.74
N ARG A 59 -12.40 -8.96 -6.67
CA ARG A 59 -13.17 -10.01 -5.96
C ARG A 59 -14.52 -9.49 -5.45
N HIS A 60 -14.53 -8.30 -4.87
CA HIS A 60 -15.77 -7.65 -4.38
C HIS A 60 -16.65 -7.09 -5.50
N ARG A 61 -16.19 -7.09 -6.74
CA ARG A 61 -17.02 -6.78 -7.92
C ARG A 61 -17.72 -8.03 -8.45
N THR A 62 -17.03 -9.18 -8.48
CA THR A 62 -17.62 -10.45 -8.93
C THR A 62 -18.58 -11.07 -7.93
N ALA A 63 -18.35 -10.91 -6.62
CA ALA A 63 -19.21 -11.47 -5.57
C ALA A 63 -20.65 -10.91 -5.50
N PHE A 64 -20.98 -9.89 -6.29
CA PHE A 64 -22.33 -9.29 -6.38
C PHE A 64 -22.88 -9.30 -7.82
N ALA A 65 -22.21 -10.00 -8.74
CA ALA A 65 -22.66 -10.16 -10.12
C ALA A 65 -23.34 -11.54 -10.36
N GLU A 66 -23.44 -12.37 -9.32
CA GLU A 66 -24.21 -13.61 -9.22
C GLU A 66 -25.48 -13.38 -8.38
#